data_AF-A0AAC9X3Q4-F1
#
_entry.id   AF-A0AAC9X3Q4-F1
#
_cell.length_a   1.000
_cell.length_b   1.000
_cell.length_c   1.000
_cell.angle_alpha   90.00
_cell.angle_beta   90.00
_cell.angle_gamma   90.00
#
_symmetry.space_group_name_H-M   'P 1'
#
loop_
_entity.id
_entity.type
_entity.pdbx_description
1 polymer ?
#
loop_
_entity_poly.entity_id
_entity_poly.type
_entity_poly.pdbx_seq_one_letter_code
_entity_poly.pdbx_strand_id
1 'polypeptide(L)'
;MKTFRHLTGDNAYQQNSGVLRVGAPRAQYRAAAGALLVSAVLVLTGCAGSAPAAEAPSSAAPAPATPVPTAVGACPESDGQGPWGDVIAKEQVTDAAGSYCHTTLDPASVGAQFDPAVVDLDSLATYGFTIEDAETAQRAALIYVTEAGLDSALLDDSATADAAWFESASPWFTPAGHTALTPQVASFGLSEAGVIVSQSLPSPLTRDGGPRATNTAVGVDKIFGTLSVDQQTPLLLVRTTVTVDYAATDAAIVEAAIRDERGTTSLSEDSLRASAPTLFDGSDDEGLVLVGGFNVGFASGDLTAIEYISAAWTLSTGDGALQIDAIEPELDPSLR
;
A
#
# COMPACT_ATOMS: atom_id res chain seq x y z
N MET A 1 -12.28 -24.86 -2.37
CA MET A 1 -11.58 -25.13 -1.10
C MET A 1 -10.48 -26.16 -1.33
N LYS A 2 -9.29 -25.69 -1.68
CA LYS A 2 -8.04 -26.46 -1.61
C LYS A 2 -7.06 -25.63 -0.79
N THR A 3 -6.40 -26.29 0.14
CA THR A 3 -5.49 -25.76 1.15
C THR A 3 -4.16 -25.32 0.51
N PHE A 4 -3.74 -24.08 0.76
CA PHE A 4 -2.42 -23.58 0.39
C PHE A 4 -1.33 -24.32 1.19
N ARG A 5 -0.25 -24.72 0.49
CA ARG A 5 0.93 -25.33 1.09
C ARG A 5 1.96 -24.24 1.37
N HIS A 6 2.23 -23.98 2.65
CA HIS A 6 3.44 -23.27 3.07
C HIS A 6 4.69 -24.05 2.64
N LEU A 7 5.56 -23.42 1.85
CA LEU A 7 6.94 -23.84 1.67
C LEU A 7 7.83 -22.84 2.40
N THR A 8 8.31 -23.23 3.58
CA THR A 8 9.43 -22.60 4.26
C THR A 8 10.72 -23.01 3.55
N GLY A 9 11.42 -22.03 2.97
CA GLY A 9 12.66 -22.25 2.24
C GLY A 9 13.67 -21.14 2.51
N ASP A 10 14.59 -21.42 3.44
CA ASP A 10 15.80 -20.65 3.70
C ASP A 10 16.55 -20.32 2.40
N ASN A 11 16.78 -19.05 2.11
CA ASN A 11 17.79 -18.63 1.13
C ASN A 11 18.51 -17.38 1.63
N ALA A 12 19.58 -17.63 2.39
CA ALA A 12 20.66 -16.68 2.58
C ALA A 12 21.42 -16.51 1.24
N TYR A 13 21.45 -15.29 0.69
CA TYR A 13 22.39 -14.95 -0.38
C TYR A 13 23.09 -13.61 -0.14
N GLN A 14 24.38 -13.65 -0.48
CA GLN A 14 25.45 -12.75 -0.05
C GLN A 14 25.43 -11.40 -0.78
N GLN A 15 25.59 -10.32 -0.02
CA GLN A 15 25.95 -9.00 -0.53
C GLN A 15 27.39 -9.00 -1.06
N ASN A 16 27.58 -8.51 -2.29
CA ASN A 16 28.90 -8.16 -2.83
C ASN A 16 28.88 -6.68 -3.22
N SER A 17 29.52 -5.85 -2.39
CA SER A 17 29.66 -4.41 -2.58
C SER A 17 30.64 -4.07 -3.71
N GLY A 18 30.15 -3.37 -4.74
CA GLY A 18 30.95 -2.82 -5.84
C GLY A 18 30.94 -1.30 -5.82
N VAL A 19 32.02 -0.72 -5.29
CA VAL A 19 32.31 0.72 -5.24
C VAL A 19 32.44 1.32 -6.64
N LEU A 20 31.76 2.45 -6.93
CA LEU A 20 32.22 3.42 -7.93
C LEU A 20 31.81 4.85 -7.60
N ARG A 21 32.79 5.74 -7.80
CA ARG A 21 32.89 7.13 -7.33
C ARG A 21 32.42 8.15 -8.38
N VAL A 22 31.82 9.23 -7.86
CA VAL A 22 32.02 10.67 -8.20
C VAL A 22 31.65 11.17 -9.60
N GLY A 23 30.74 12.16 -9.62
CA GLY A 23 30.69 13.19 -10.66
C GLY A 23 29.48 14.14 -10.58
N ALA A 24 29.62 15.28 -9.89
CA ALA A 24 28.91 16.53 -10.25
C ALA A 24 29.76 17.25 -11.34
N PRO A 25 29.27 18.20 -12.19
CA PRO A 25 28.33 19.26 -11.79
C PRO A 25 27.48 19.94 -12.91
N ARG A 26 26.78 21.02 -12.50
CA ARG A 26 26.46 22.30 -13.18
C ARG A 26 25.07 22.55 -13.77
N ALA A 27 24.44 23.53 -13.11
CA ALA A 27 23.39 24.42 -13.60
C ALA A 27 23.77 25.21 -14.87
N GLN A 28 22.77 25.49 -15.70
CA GLN A 28 22.74 26.66 -16.60
C GLN A 28 21.33 27.26 -16.66
N TYR A 29 21.24 28.52 -16.23
CA TYR A 29 20.19 29.46 -16.58
C TYR A 29 20.28 29.84 -18.06
N ARG A 30 19.14 30.02 -18.74
CA ARG A 30 18.86 31.20 -19.58
C ARG A 30 17.38 31.27 -20.00
N ALA A 31 16.91 32.50 -20.11
CA ALA A 31 15.53 32.90 -20.28
C ALA A 31 15.17 33.29 -21.73
N ALA A 32 13.85 33.39 -21.94
CA ALA A 32 13.11 34.47 -22.62
C ALA A 32 12.65 34.32 -24.09
N ALA A 33 11.45 34.89 -24.28
CA ALA A 33 10.71 35.28 -25.50
C ALA A 33 10.01 34.13 -26.24
N GLY A 34 8.74 34.22 -26.64
CA GLY A 34 7.79 35.33 -26.72
C GLY A 34 6.88 35.13 -27.95
N ALA A 35 5.66 35.68 -27.88
CA ALA A 35 4.69 35.91 -28.97
C ALA A 35 3.88 34.69 -29.49
N LEU A 36 2.62 34.78 -29.94
CA LEU A 36 1.45 35.69 -29.82
C LEU A 36 0.39 35.12 -30.80
N LEU A 37 -0.91 35.39 -30.56
CA LEU A 37 -2.06 35.38 -31.51
C LEU A 37 -2.66 33.98 -31.84
N VAL A 38 -3.98 33.74 -32.03
CA VAL A 38 -5.18 34.60 -32.11
C VAL A 38 -6.47 33.75 -32.07
N SER A 39 -7.49 34.31 -31.42
CA SER A 39 -8.96 34.27 -31.62
C SER A 39 -9.75 32.97 -31.94
N ALA A 40 -10.67 32.66 -31.02
CA ALA A 40 -12.14 32.61 -31.12
C ALA A 40 -12.83 32.26 -32.47
N VAL A 41 -13.88 31.40 -32.40
CA VAL A 41 -15.31 31.77 -32.61
C VAL A 41 -16.25 30.52 -32.58
N LEU A 42 -17.43 30.77 -32.00
CA LEU A 42 -18.75 30.07 -31.92
C LEU A 42 -19.11 28.89 -32.84
N VAL A 43 -19.89 27.94 -32.30
CA VAL A 43 -21.09 27.31 -32.93
C VAL A 43 -22.08 26.90 -31.80
N LEU A 44 -23.15 27.65 -31.52
CA LEU A 44 -24.55 27.56 -32.01
C LEU A 44 -25.37 26.33 -31.57
N THR A 45 -26.37 26.60 -30.72
CA THR A 45 -27.61 25.84 -30.49
C THR A 45 -28.60 26.04 -31.64
N GLY A 46 -29.46 25.05 -31.93
CA GLY A 46 -30.68 25.26 -32.75
C GLY A 46 -31.25 24.02 -33.43
N CYS A 47 -32.54 23.74 -33.17
CA CYS A 47 -33.32 22.57 -33.59
C CYS A 47 -33.96 22.68 -35.01
N ALA A 48 -34.37 21.50 -35.54
CA ALA A 48 -35.73 21.16 -36.05
C ALA A 48 -35.89 20.67 -37.51
N GLY A 49 -36.58 19.51 -37.65
CA GLY A 49 -37.40 19.05 -38.79
C GLY A 49 -36.64 18.43 -39.98
N SER A 50 -37.02 17.30 -40.62
CA SER A 50 -38.31 16.62 -40.78
C SER A 50 -38.11 15.19 -41.38
N ALA A 51 -39.18 14.39 -41.33
CA ALA A 51 -39.34 12.93 -41.52
C ALA A 51 -39.15 12.36 -42.97
N PRO A 52 -39.59 11.11 -43.28
CA PRO A 52 -39.10 9.80 -42.85
C PRO A 52 -38.59 8.96 -44.05
N ALA A 53 -37.76 7.95 -43.82
CA ALA A 53 -37.40 6.96 -44.84
C ALA A 53 -37.61 5.53 -44.32
N ALA A 54 -38.15 4.71 -45.21
CA ALA A 54 -38.75 3.40 -44.99
C ALA A 54 -37.87 2.37 -44.27
N GLU A 55 -38.54 1.54 -43.46
CA GLU A 55 -38.02 0.37 -42.78
C GLU A 55 -37.42 -0.65 -43.75
N ALA A 56 -36.20 -1.09 -43.45
CA ALA A 56 -35.69 -2.40 -43.83
C ALA A 56 -35.62 -3.26 -42.56
N PRO A 57 -36.10 -4.51 -42.57
CA PRO A 57 -36.05 -5.36 -41.38
C PRO A 57 -34.62 -5.84 -41.17
N SER A 58 -33.88 -5.16 -40.29
CA SER A 58 -32.65 -5.72 -39.72
C SER A 58 -33.02 -6.50 -38.48
N SER A 59 -32.83 -7.82 -38.52
CA SER A 59 -32.92 -8.68 -37.34
C SER A 59 -31.76 -8.35 -36.40
N ALA A 60 -31.94 -7.36 -35.53
CA ALA A 60 -31.07 -7.19 -34.38
C ALA A 60 -31.34 -8.33 -33.41
N ALA A 61 -30.37 -9.23 -33.26
CA ALA A 61 -30.30 -10.12 -32.12
C ALA A 61 -30.39 -9.28 -30.83
N PRO A 62 -31.09 -9.74 -29.77
CA PRO A 62 -31.14 -9.00 -28.53
C PRO A 62 -29.71 -8.78 -28.02
N ALA A 63 -29.34 -7.52 -27.82
CA ALA A 63 -28.10 -7.18 -27.14
C ALA A 63 -28.05 -7.91 -25.80
N PRO A 64 -26.91 -8.48 -25.38
CA PRO A 64 -26.78 -9.06 -24.06
C PRO A 64 -27.17 -7.98 -23.04
N ALA A 65 -28.09 -8.33 -22.14
CA ALA A 65 -28.45 -7.45 -21.04
C ALA A 65 -27.17 -7.13 -20.27
N THR A 66 -26.81 -5.86 -20.22
CA THR A 66 -25.81 -5.36 -19.28
C THR A 66 -26.23 -5.87 -17.90
N PRO A 67 -25.42 -6.66 -17.19
CA PRO A 67 -25.77 -7.09 -15.85
C PRO A 67 -26.01 -5.84 -15.01
N VAL A 68 -27.23 -5.70 -14.49
CA VAL A 68 -27.53 -4.72 -13.45
C VAL A 68 -26.60 -5.04 -12.29
N PRO A 69 -25.89 -4.06 -11.69
CA PRO A 69 -25.07 -4.32 -10.52
C PRO A 69 -25.96 -5.00 -9.49
N THR A 70 -25.62 -6.24 -9.14
CA THR A 70 -26.26 -6.92 -8.03
C THR A 70 -25.90 -6.08 -6.81
N ALA A 71 -26.90 -5.64 -6.05
CA ALA A 71 -26.65 -4.96 -4.78
C ALA A 71 -25.75 -5.88 -3.94
N VAL A 72 -24.48 -5.52 -3.83
CA VAL A 72 -23.50 -6.29 -3.06
C VAL A 72 -23.99 -6.17 -1.63
N GLY A 73 -24.28 -7.31 -1.00
CA GLY A 73 -24.77 -7.36 0.38
C GLY A 73 -23.81 -6.66 1.33
N ALA A 74 -24.29 -6.28 2.51
CA ALA A 74 -23.46 -5.78 3.60
C ALA A 74 -22.23 -6.68 3.79
N CYS A 75 -21.14 -6.10 4.28
CA CYS A 75 -19.93 -6.86 4.56
C CYS A 75 -20.26 -8.12 5.36
N PRO A 76 -19.66 -9.27 5.02
CA PRO A 76 -19.88 -10.50 5.77
C PRO A 76 -19.64 -10.25 7.25
N GLU A 77 -20.71 -10.36 8.05
CA GLU A 77 -20.63 -10.20 9.51
C GLU A 77 -19.74 -11.32 10.06
N SER A 78 -18.71 -10.94 10.81
CA SER A 78 -17.86 -11.87 11.54
C SER A 78 -17.60 -11.30 12.93
N ASP A 79 -18.13 -11.97 13.97
CA ASP A 79 -17.96 -11.59 15.38
C ASP A 79 -16.54 -11.92 15.94
N GLY A 80 -15.58 -12.23 15.07
CA GLY A 80 -14.17 -12.57 15.37
C GLY A 80 -13.39 -12.80 14.07
N GLN A 81 -12.13 -13.25 14.14
CA GLN A 81 -11.26 -13.56 12.99
C GLN A 81 -12.06 -14.23 11.87
N GLY A 82 -12.39 -13.46 10.84
CA GLY A 82 -13.02 -14.01 9.65
C GLY A 82 -12.02 -14.91 8.92
N PRO A 83 -12.29 -15.31 7.66
CA PRO A 83 -11.27 -16.00 6.87
C PRO A 83 -10.04 -15.13 6.54
N TRP A 84 -9.96 -13.88 7.01
CA TRP A 84 -8.98 -12.87 6.64
C TRP A 84 -7.84 -12.68 7.65
N GLY A 85 -7.65 -13.62 8.59
CA GLY A 85 -6.56 -13.58 9.56
C GLY A 85 -6.86 -12.69 10.78
N ASP A 86 -5.96 -11.77 11.11
CA ASP A 86 -6.02 -10.90 12.29
C ASP A 86 -6.97 -9.70 12.15
N VAL A 87 -7.74 -9.62 11.06
CA VAL A 87 -8.68 -8.53 10.79
C VAL A 87 -10.11 -9.02 10.62
N ILE A 88 -11.06 -8.11 10.85
CA ILE A 88 -12.49 -8.31 10.61
C ILE A 88 -13.02 -7.25 9.64
N ALA A 89 -14.01 -7.62 8.83
CA ALA A 89 -14.72 -6.68 7.97
C ALA A 89 -15.55 -5.69 8.80
N LYS A 90 -15.49 -4.40 8.44
CA LYS A 90 -16.08 -3.28 9.17
C LYS A 90 -17.22 -2.64 8.40
N GLU A 91 -16.93 -2.13 7.21
CA GLU A 91 -17.93 -1.43 6.39
C GLU A 91 -17.70 -1.64 4.89
N GLN A 92 -18.77 -1.58 4.12
CA GLN A 92 -18.69 -1.69 2.67
C GLN A 92 -18.40 -0.32 2.07
N VAL A 93 -17.37 -0.27 1.24
CA VAL A 93 -17.02 0.90 0.44
C VAL A 93 -17.36 0.59 -1.01
N THR A 94 -18.01 1.54 -1.69
CA THR A 94 -18.34 1.43 -3.11
C THR A 94 -17.86 2.68 -3.84
N ASP A 95 -17.05 2.48 -4.86
CA ASP A 95 -16.45 3.52 -5.69
C ASP A 95 -16.59 3.18 -7.19
N ALA A 96 -15.86 3.89 -8.05
CA ALA A 96 -15.90 3.66 -9.50
C ALA A 96 -15.25 2.33 -9.93
N ALA A 97 -14.39 1.73 -9.10
CA ALA A 97 -13.75 0.45 -9.36
C ALA A 97 -14.62 -0.74 -8.91
N GLY A 98 -15.53 -0.53 -7.95
CA GLY A 98 -16.48 -1.54 -7.48
C GLY A 98 -16.71 -1.44 -5.98
N SER A 99 -17.04 -2.57 -5.34
CA SER A 99 -17.27 -2.64 -3.91
C SER A 99 -16.23 -3.53 -3.22
N TYR A 100 -15.79 -3.13 -2.02
CA TYR A 100 -14.97 -3.95 -1.12
C TYR A 100 -15.39 -3.70 0.33
N CYS A 101 -14.90 -4.52 1.24
CA CYS A 101 -15.07 -4.34 2.67
C CYS A 101 -13.80 -3.77 3.30
N HIS A 102 -13.91 -2.59 3.89
CA HIS A 102 -12.87 -2.07 4.76
C HIS A 102 -12.78 -2.97 6.00
N THR A 103 -11.59 -3.10 6.55
CA THR A 103 -11.24 -3.99 7.65
C THR A 103 -10.70 -3.21 8.82
N THR A 104 -10.75 -3.83 9.99
CA THR A 104 -10.13 -3.33 11.21
C THR A 104 -9.48 -4.49 11.95
N LEU A 105 -8.49 -4.19 12.78
CA LEU A 105 -7.82 -5.17 13.61
C LEU A 105 -8.83 -5.88 14.52
N ASP A 106 -8.85 -7.22 14.51
CA ASP A 106 -9.62 -8.00 15.47
C ASP A 106 -8.95 -7.89 16.85
N PRO A 107 -9.59 -7.26 17.87
CA PRO A 107 -9.01 -7.16 19.19
C PRO A 107 -8.82 -8.53 19.89
N ALA A 108 -9.48 -9.58 19.41
CA ALA A 108 -9.31 -10.93 19.93
C ALA A 108 -8.17 -11.71 19.25
N SER A 109 -7.65 -11.21 18.12
CA SER A 109 -6.55 -11.86 17.40
C SER A 109 -5.29 -11.96 18.24
N VAL A 110 -4.48 -12.98 17.98
CA VAL A 110 -3.18 -13.14 18.65
C VAL A 110 -2.27 -11.95 18.31
N GLY A 111 -2.28 -11.50 17.04
CA GLY A 111 -1.49 -10.35 16.58
C GLY A 111 -1.85 -9.02 17.27
N ALA A 112 -3.09 -8.87 17.75
CA ALA A 112 -3.54 -7.68 18.47
C ALA A 112 -3.20 -7.69 19.97
N GLN A 113 -2.87 -8.85 20.54
CA GLN A 113 -2.62 -8.97 21.98
C GLN A 113 -1.26 -8.39 22.36
N PHE A 114 -1.24 -7.66 23.47
CA PHE A 114 0.00 -7.10 24.01
C PHE A 114 0.89 -8.22 24.56
N ASP A 115 2.11 -8.32 24.03
CA ASP A 115 3.13 -9.26 24.51
C ASP A 115 4.25 -8.47 25.23
N PRO A 116 4.33 -8.51 26.56
CA PRO A 116 5.41 -7.83 27.28
C PRO A 116 6.80 -8.41 26.99
N ALA A 117 6.90 -9.61 26.39
CA ALA A 117 8.19 -10.23 26.07
C ALA A 117 8.94 -9.52 24.94
N VAL A 118 8.24 -8.75 24.09
CA VAL A 118 8.84 -7.99 22.97
C VAL A 118 9.29 -6.58 23.39
N VAL A 119 9.09 -6.22 24.66
CA VAL A 119 9.37 -4.88 25.19
C VAL A 119 10.78 -4.80 25.78
N ASP A 120 11.56 -3.84 25.29
CA ASP A 120 12.88 -3.51 25.81
C ASP A 120 12.77 -2.55 27.00
N LEU A 121 12.51 -3.10 28.19
CA LEU A 121 12.26 -2.33 29.42
C LEU A 121 13.43 -1.40 29.79
N ASP A 122 14.67 -1.78 29.50
CA ASP A 122 15.86 -0.96 29.79
C ASP A 122 15.88 0.29 28.92
N SER A 123 15.56 0.16 27.63
CA SER A 123 15.45 1.30 26.72
C SER A 123 14.28 2.22 27.11
N LEU A 124 13.11 1.65 27.45
CA LEU A 124 11.96 2.43 27.90
C LEU A 124 12.32 3.31 29.10
N ALA A 125 12.92 2.71 30.13
CA ALA A 125 13.34 3.44 31.32
C ALA A 125 14.38 4.53 31.00
N THR A 126 15.31 4.26 30.07
CA THR A 126 16.33 5.23 29.64
C THR A 126 15.71 6.47 28.99
N TYR A 127 14.65 6.27 28.20
CA TYR A 127 13.99 7.34 27.44
C TYR A 127 12.71 7.89 28.11
N GLY A 128 12.41 7.43 29.33
CA GLY A 128 11.30 7.94 30.13
C GLY A 128 9.93 7.38 29.76
N PHE A 129 9.88 6.22 29.10
CA PHE A 129 8.66 5.49 28.77
C PHE A 129 8.37 4.38 29.80
N THR A 130 7.11 4.00 29.89
CA THR A 130 6.57 2.94 30.75
C THR A 130 6.07 1.75 29.94
N ILE A 131 5.76 0.64 30.60
CA ILE A 131 5.18 -0.52 29.92
C ILE A 131 3.74 -0.23 29.45
N GLU A 132 3.01 0.62 30.17
CA GLU A 132 1.69 1.10 29.77
C GLU A 132 1.76 1.97 28.50
N ASP A 133 2.85 2.73 28.35
CA ASP A 133 3.13 3.48 27.12
C ASP A 133 3.35 2.52 25.95
N ALA A 134 4.12 1.44 26.16
CA ALA A 134 4.32 0.40 25.14
C ALA A 134 3.03 -0.28 24.72
N GLU A 135 2.13 -0.62 25.65
CA GLU A 135 0.83 -1.20 25.34
C GLU A 135 -0.03 -0.24 24.49
N THR A 136 -0.05 1.04 24.86
CA THR A 136 -0.80 2.07 24.14
C THR A 136 -0.25 2.28 22.73
N ALA A 137 1.08 2.41 22.60
CA ALA A 137 1.76 2.59 21.33
C ALA A 137 1.60 1.38 20.42
N GLN A 138 1.69 0.15 20.95
CA GLN A 138 1.43 -1.06 20.17
C GLN A 138 0.04 -1.03 19.53
N ARG A 139 -0.99 -0.71 20.32
CA ARG A 139 -2.36 -0.64 19.81
C ARG A 139 -2.49 0.41 18.70
N ALA A 140 -1.95 1.60 18.91
CA ALA A 140 -2.00 2.66 17.90
C ALA A 140 -1.25 2.27 16.62
N ALA A 141 -0.06 1.67 16.74
CA ALA A 141 0.74 1.22 15.61
C ALA A 141 0.02 0.14 14.78
N LEU A 142 -0.53 -0.89 15.44
CA LEU A 142 -1.23 -1.97 14.74
C LEU A 142 -2.49 -1.47 14.03
N ILE A 143 -3.27 -0.59 14.67
CA ILE A 143 -4.46 0.01 14.05
C ILE A 143 -4.06 0.81 12.80
N TYR A 144 -3.02 1.65 12.89
CA TYR A 144 -2.52 2.38 11.73
C TYR A 144 -2.09 1.42 10.60
N VAL A 145 -1.27 0.42 10.93
CA VAL A 145 -0.75 -0.53 9.95
C VAL A 145 -1.89 -1.25 9.24
N THR A 146 -2.89 -1.75 9.98
CA THR A 146 -4.02 -2.46 9.36
C THR A 146 -4.95 -1.54 8.57
N GLU A 147 -5.34 -0.38 9.12
CA GLU A 147 -6.41 0.45 8.52
C GLU A 147 -5.88 1.46 7.50
N ALA A 148 -4.73 2.08 7.76
CA ALA A 148 -4.16 3.13 6.93
C ALA A 148 -2.95 2.67 6.09
N GLY A 149 -2.31 1.57 6.47
CA GLY A 149 -1.20 0.97 5.71
C GLY A 149 -1.70 -0.07 4.69
N LEU A 150 -2.34 -1.13 5.18
CA LEU A 150 -2.63 -2.35 4.42
C LEU A 150 -4.01 -2.36 3.76
N ASP A 151 -4.96 -1.56 4.26
CA ASP A 151 -6.34 -1.51 3.72
C ASP A 151 -6.75 -0.10 3.24
N SER A 152 -5.77 0.76 2.99
CA SER A 152 -6.00 2.15 2.61
C SER A 152 -6.58 2.30 1.20
N ALA A 153 -7.58 3.16 1.02
CA ALA A 153 -8.14 3.49 -0.29
C ALA A 153 -7.08 3.95 -1.33
N LEU A 154 -5.95 4.48 -0.86
CA LEU A 154 -4.85 4.94 -1.69
C LEU A 154 -4.10 3.81 -2.41
N LEU A 155 -4.32 2.55 -2.01
CA LEU A 155 -3.78 1.38 -2.69
C LEU A 155 -4.35 1.17 -4.09
N ASP A 156 -5.52 1.73 -4.40
CA ASP A 156 -6.19 1.49 -5.69
C ASP A 156 -5.91 2.51 -6.77
N ASP A 157 -5.26 3.62 -6.45
CA ASP A 157 -4.90 4.65 -7.42
C ASP A 157 -3.49 5.17 -7.14
N SER A 158 -2.50 4.45 -7.65
CA SER A 158 -1.10 4.83 -7.52
C SER A 158 -0.77 6.17 -8.17
N ALA A 159 -1.58 6.66 -9.11
CA ALA A 159 -1.32 7.91 -9.82
C ALA A 159 -1.67 9.16 -8.99
N THR A 160 -2.64 9.05 -8.07
CA THR A 160 -3.06 10.16 -7.21
C THR A 160 -2.78 9.94 -5.72
N ALA A 161 -2.37 8.73 -5.32
CA ALA A 161 -2.12 8.34 -3.94
C ALA A 161 -1.26 9.35 -3.17
N ASP A 162 -0.10 9.75 -3.72
CA ASP A 162 0.84 10.65 -3.05
C ASP A 162 0.22 12.01 -2.70
N ALA A 163 -0.59 12.57 -3.60
CA ALA A 163 -1.25 13.86 -3.38
C ALA A 163 -2.45 13.74 -2.43
N ALA A 164 -3.20 12.64 -2.50
CA ALA A 164 -4.37 12.39 -1.66
C ALA A 164 -4.01 11.97 -0.22
N TRP A 165 -2.81 11.43 -0.03
CA TRP A 165 -2.35 11.00 1.29
C TRP A 165 -2.21 12.14 2.29
N PHE A 166 -1.61 13.26 1.90
CA PHE A 166 -1.44 14.39 2.81
C PHE A 166 -2.75 14.91 3.39
N GLU A 167 -3.84 14.83 2.62
CA GLU A 167 -5.18 15.24 3.05
C GLU A 167 -5.88 14.18 3.91
N SER A 168 -5.62 12.89 3.66
CA SER A 168 -6.34 11.77 4.32
C SER A 168 -5.61 11.17 5.52
N ALA A 169 -4.27 11.29 5.59
CA ALA A 169 -3.45 10.67 6.62
C ALA A 169 -3.03 11.63 7.74
N SER A 170 -3.14 12.95 7.53
CA SER A 170 -2.86 13.97 8.55
C SER A 170 -3.42 13.64 9.95
N PRO A 171 -4.63 13.05 10.11
CA PRO A 171 -5.16 12.70 11.43
C PRO A 171 -4.34 11.65 12.21
N TRP A 172 -3.51 10.84 11.53
CA TRP A 172 -2.69 9.81 12.17
C TRP A 172 -1.34 10.33 12.67
N PHE A 173 -0.91 11.51 12.23
CA PHE A 173 0.43 12.02 12.50
C PHE A 173 0.39 13.27 13.38
N THR A 174 1.41 13.44 14.22
CA THR A 174 1.63 14.71 14.90
C THR A 174 1.99 15.80 13.87
N PRO A 175 1.76 17.10 14.17
CA PRO A 175 2.22 18.18 13.30
C PRO A 175 3.73 18.12 13.01
N ALA A 176 4.52 17.64 13.97
CA ALA A 176 5.96 17.43 13.82
C ALA A 176 6.26 16.29 12.83
N GLY A 177 5.62 15.13 12.99
CA GLY A 177 5.74 14.00 12.06
C GLY A 177 5.34 14.38 10.64
N HIS A 178 4.23 15.11 10.49
CA HIS A 178 3.79 15.62 9.19
C HIS A 178 4.83 16.55 8.54
N THR A 179 5.41 17.47 9.32
CA THR A 179 6.45 18.39 8.84
C THR A 179 7.71 17.63 8.39
N ALA A 180 8.07 16.55 9.09
CA ALA A 180 9.23 15.72 8.76
C ALA A 180 9.02 14.85 7.51
N LEU A 181 7.82 14.29 7.32
CA LEU A 181 7.49 13.39 6.21
C LEU A 181 7.22 14.11 4.90
N THR A 182 6.68 15.33 4.95
CA THR A 182 6.34 16.12 3.76
C THR A 182 7.43 16.18 2.69
N PRO A 183 8.69 16.57 3.02
CA PRO A 183 9.76 16.60 2.02
C PRO A 183 10.15 15.21 1.50
N GLN A 184 9.97 14.14 2.28
CA GLN A 184 10.32 12.77 1.87
C GLN A 184 9.32 12.26 0.83
N VAL A 185 8.02 12.34 1.11
CA VAL A 185 6.97 11.95 0.16
C VAL A 185 7.05 12.81 -1.11
N ALA A 186 7.32 14.11 -0.99
CA ALA A 186 7.51 14.97 -2.17
C ALA A 186 8.72 14.58 -3.04
N SER A 187 9.74 13.95 -2.45
CA SER A 187 10.98 13.57 -3.15
C SER A 187 10.96 12.14 -3.67
N PHE A 188 10.31 11.23 -2.96
CA PHE A 188 10.42 9.79 -3.19
C PHE A 188 9.06 9.08 -3.35
N GLY A 189 7.94 9.76 -3.12
CA GLY A 189 6.60 9.17 -3.09
C GLY A 189 6.31 8.42 -1.78
N LEU A 190 5.08 7.92 -1.62
CA LEU A 190 4.63 7.28 -0.37
C LEU A 190 5.32 5.96 -0.05
N SER A 191 5.60 5.17 -1.10
CA SER A 191 6.20 3.84 -0.99
C SER A 191 7.58 3.97 -0.33
N GLU A 192 8.47 4.73 -0.97
CA GLU A 192 9.85 4.95 -0.53
C GLU A 192 9.94 5.74 0.78
N ALA A 193 8.94 6.58 1.08
CA ALA A 193 8.84 7.25 2.37
C ALA A 193 8.41 6.29 3.51
N GLY A 194 8.11 5.02 3.20
CA GLY A 194 7.77 3.99 4.17
C GLY A 194 6.43 4.20 4.87
N VAL A 195 5.51 4.93 4.22
CA VAL A 195 4.27 5.39 4.83
C VAL A 195 3.09 4.46 4.50
N ILE A 196 2.93 4.10 3.23
CA ILE A 196 1.89 3.20 2.76
C ILE A 196 2.52 2.22 1.76
N VAL A 197 2.03 0.99 1.76
CA VAL A 197 2.41 -0.01 0.76
C VAL A 197 1.67 0.22 -0.56
N SER A 198 1.88 1.32 -1.27
CA SER A 198 0.99 1.68 -2.40
C SER A 198 1.51 1.35 -3.80
N GLN A 199 2.74 1.73 -4.14
CA GLN A 199 3.07 1.97 -5.56
C GLN A 199 3.24 0.71 -6.40
N SER A 200 3.46 -0.44 -5.76
CA SER A 200 3.80 -1.70 -6.44
C SER A 200 2.64 -2.70 -6.51
N LEU A 201 1.50 -2.37 -5.88
CA LEU A 201 0.31 -3.20 -5.96
C LEU A 201 -0.46 -2.98 -7.27
N PRO A 202 -1.16 -3.99 -7.80
CA PRO A 202 -2.17 -3.82 -8.83
C PRO A 202 -3.20 -2.77 -8.44
N SER A 203 -3.57 -1.93 -9.41
CA SER A 203 -4.48 -0.80 -9.20
C SER A 203 -5.61 -0.89 -10.24
N PRO A 204 -6.88 -1.05 -9.82
CA PRO A 204 -7.33 -1.26 -8.44
C PRO A 204 -7.05 -2.69 -7.93
N LEU A 205 -7.06 -2.88 -6.62
CA LEU A 205 -7.12 -4.22 -6.01
C LEU A 205 -8.52 -4.83 -6.20
N THR A 206 -8.63 -6.15 -6.00
CA THR A 206 -9.86 -6.92 -6.22
C THR A 206 -11.10 -6.30 -5.54
N ARG A 207 -12.22 -6.28 -6.28
CA ARG A 207 -13.52 -5.67 -5.91
C ARG A 207 -14.67 -6.69 -5.94
N ASP A 208 -14.51 -7.79 -5.23
CA ASP A 208 -15.48 -8.90 -5.19
C ASP A 208 -16.53 -8.76 -4.06
N GLY A 209 -16.52 -7.62 -3.35
CA GLY A 209 -17.38 -7.36 -2.20
C GLY A 209 -16.83 -7.87 -0.86
N GLY A 210 -15.68 -8.54 -0.84
CA GLY A 210 -14.92 -8.87 0.37
C GLY A 210 -13.82 -7.85 0.69
N PRO A 211 -13.04 -8.08 1.75
CA PRO A 211 -11.78 -7.37 2.00
C PRO A 211 -10.79 -7.47 0.84
N ARG A 212 -9.94 -6.45 0.70
CA ARG A 212 -8.92 -6.37 -0.36
C ARG A 212 -7.82 -7.42 -0.18
N ALA A 213 -7.41 -7.59 1.06
CA ALA A 213 -6.54 -8.67 1.49
C ALA A 213 -7.39 -9.91 1.77
N THR A 214 -7.01 -11.03 1.15
CA THR A 214 -7.61 -12.33 1.44
C THR A 214 -7.14 -12.90 2.77
N ASN A 215 -5.99 -12.43 3.27
CA ASN A 215 -5.44 -12.74 4.58
C ASN A 215 -4.52 -11.59 5.03
N THR A 216 -4.62 -11.21 6.30
CA THR A 216 -3.76 -10.22 6.95
C THR A 216 -3.30 -10.81 8.28
N ALA A 217 -1.99 -11.04 8.42
CA ALA A 217 -1.38 -11.40 9.68
C ALA A 217 -0.47 -10.26 10.15
N VAL A 218 -0.62 -9.85 11.40
CA VAL A 218 0.17 -8.76 12.00
C VAL A 218 0.77 -9.20 13.33
N GLY A 219 1.86 -8.56 13.71
CA GLY A 219 2.51 -8.78 15.00
C GLY A 219 3.49 -7.66 15.33
N VAL A 220 4.12 -7.79 16.49
CA VAL A 220 5.17 -6.87 16.95
C VAL A 220 6.42 -7.68 17.24
N ASP A 221 7.53 -7.30 16.60
CA ASP A 221 8.85 -7.90 16.83
C ASP A 221 9.54 -7.28 18.04
N LYS A 222 9.44 -5.94 18.17
CA LYS A 222 10.10 -5.21 19.25
C LYS A 222 9.41 -3.89 19.57
N ILE A 223 9.35 -3.53 20.85
CA ILE A 223 9.00 -2.19 21.34
C ILE A 223 10.16 -1.64 22.15
N PHE A 224 10.66 -0.45 21.81
CA PHE A 224 11.83 0.12 22.47
C PHE A 224 11.86 1.65 22.42
N GLY A 225 12.48 2.26 23.42
CA GLY A 225 12.77 3.69 23.43
C GLY A 225 14.03 4.00 22.63
N THR A 226 14.02 5.11 21.91
CA THR A 226 15.18 5.64 21.16
C THR A 226 15.10 7.17 21.08
N LEU A 227 16.00 7.77 20.31
CA LEU A 227 15.92 9.18 19.92
C LEU A 227 15.36 9.32 18.50
N SER A 228 14.64 10.40 18.28
CA SER A 228 14.25 10.86 16.95
C SER A 228 15.48 11.25 16.11
N VAL A 229 15.26 11.59 14.84
CA VAL A 229 16.30 12.00 13.88
C VAL A 229 17.08 13.23 14.35
N ASP A 230 16.50 14.05 15.24
CA ASP A 230 17.18 15.18 15.86
C ASP A 230 18.21 14.80 16.93
N GLN A 231 18.29 13.51 17.29
CA GLN A 231 19.14 12.96 18.35
C GLN A 231 18.90 13.62 19.72
N GLN A 232 17.71 14.15 19.97
CA GLN A 232 17.36 14.87 21.20
C GLN A 232 16.00 14.48 21.74
N THR A 233 15.03 14.25 20.87
CA THR A 233 13.64 13.98 21.25
C THR A 233 13.43 12.48 21.50
N PRO A 234 13.02 12.06 22.70
CA PRO A 234 12.70 10.65 22.96
C PRO A 234 11.54 10.16 22.10
N LEU A 235 11.69 8.96 21.54
CA LEU A 235 10.73 8.30 20.69
C LEU A 235 10.51 6.87 21.17
N LEU A 236 9.25 6.44 21.26
CA LEU A 236 8.89 5.05 21.49
C LEU A 236 8.60 4.41 20.14
N LEU A 237 9.45 3.47 19.73
CA LEU A 237 9.30 2.74 18.47
C LEU A 237 8.60 1.40 18.69
N VAL A 238 7.60 1.14 17.87
CA VAL A 238 6.95 -0.15 17.70
C VAL A 238 7.34 -0.70 16.33
N ARG A 239 8.12 -1.79 16.33
CA ARG A 239 8.46 -2.51 15.11
C ARG A 239 7.46 -3.63 14.89
N THR A 240 6.66 -3.51 13.83
CA THR A 240 5.67 -4.50 13.46
C THR A 240 6.24 -5.54 12.50
N THR A 241 5.56 -6.67 12.41
CA THR A 241 5.72 -7.67 11.36
C THR A 241 4.38 -7.88 10.68
N VAL A 242 4.39 -8.00 9.36
CA VAL A 242 3.18 -8.18 8.57
C VAL A 242 3.38 -9.26 7.52
N THR A 243 2.31 -10.02 7.27
CA THR A 243 2.17 -10.88 6.10
C THR A 243 0.78 -10.68 5.54
N VAL A 244 0.66 -10.28 4.28
CA VAL A 244 -0.62 -9.97 3.65
C VAL A 244 -0.73 -10.61 2.28
N ASP A 245 -1.85 -11.27 2.04
CA ASP A 245 -2.14 -11.93 0.77
C ASP A 245 -3.20 -11.15 0.00
N TYR A 246 -2.85 -10.55 -1.12
CA TYR A 246 -3.78 -9.84 -2.01
C TYR A 246 -4.20 -10.72 -3.18
N ALA A 247 -5.50 -10.74 -3.47
CA ALA A 247 -6.00 -11.29 -4.72
C ALA A 247 -5.82 -10.26 -5.84
N ALA A 248 -5.24 -10.71 -6.96
CA ALA A 248 -5.15 -9.95 -8.19
C ALA A 248 -5.11 -10.93 -9.38
N THR A 249 -5.54 -10.47 -10.55
CA THR A 249 -5.40 -11.25 -11.78
C THR A 249 -3.95 -11.22 -12.24
N ASP A 250 -3.52 -12.26 -12.95
CA ASP A 250 -2.15 -12.36 -13.44
C ASP A 250 -1.79 -11.20 -14.36
N ALA A 251 -2.74 -10.80 -15.20
CA ALA A 251 -2.57 -9.64 -16.09
C ALA A 251 -2.30 -8.34 -15.31
N ALA A 252 -2.97 -8.13 -14.18
CA ALA A 252 -2.78 -6.95 -13.34
C ALA A 252 -1.46 -7.01 -12.56
N ILE A 253 -1.02 -8.21 -12.16
CA ILE A 253 0.30 -8.45 -11.55
C ILE A 253 1.42 -8.13 -12.55
N VAL A 254 1.30 -8.62 -13.79
CA VAL A 254 2.25 -8.34 -14.87
C VAL A 254 2.34 -6.84 -15.16
N GLU A 255 1.19 -6.15 -15.25
CA GLU A 255 1.16 -4.70 -15.43
C GLU A 255 1.84 -3.95 -14.27
N ALA A 256 1.55 -4.34 -13.02
CA ALA A 256 2.17 -3.73 -11.85
C ALA A 256 3.70 -3.96 -11.83
N ALA A 257 4.18 -5.16 -12.14
CA ALA A 257 5.59 -5.49 -12.19
C ALA A 257 6.35 -4.70 -13.27
N ILE A 258 5.76 -4.56 -14.47
CA ILE A 258 6.36 -3.75 -15.55
C ILE A 258 6.35 -2.26 -15.18
N ARG A 259 5.27 -1.78 -14.55
CA ARG A 259 5.15 -0.38 -14.10
C ARG A 259 6.21 -0.06 -13.04
N ASP A 260 6.43 -0.96 -12.09
CA ASP A 260 7.31 -0.72 -10.95
C ASP A 260 8.80 -0.94 -11.26
N GLU A 261 9.15 -1.44 -12.45
CA GLU A 261 10.54 -1.59 -12.90
C GLU A 261 11.31 -0.26 -13.09
N ARG A 262 10.73 0.88 -12.66
CA ARG A 262 11.27 2.24 -12.47
C ARG A 262 12.64 2.50 -13.13
N GLY A 263 12.67 2.43 -14.46
CA GLY A 263 13.81 2.90 -15.26
C GLY A 263 14.93 1.90 -15.54
N THR A 264 14.83 0.64 -15.11
CA THR A 264 15.54 -0.46 -15.80
C THR A 264 14.67 -0.91 -16.96
N THR A 265 15.23 -1.05 -18.15
CA THR A 265 14.47 -1.20 -19.41
C THR A 265 14.27 -2.67 -19.79
N SER A 266 14.11 -3.59 -18.82
CA SER A 266 14.39 -5.02 -19.05
C SER A 266 13.24 -6.01 -18.79
N LEU A 267 12.22 -5.63 -18.04
CA LEU A 267 11.06 -6.47 -17.76
C LEU A 267 10.00 -6.20 -18.82
N SER A 268 9.82 -7.21 -19.67
CA SER A 268 8.75 -7.26 -20.66
C SER A 268 7.87 -8.47 -20.37
N GLU A 269 6.67 -8.51 -20.95
CA GLU A 269 5.84 -9.71 -20.89
C GLU A 269 6.59 -10.96 -21.37
N ASP A 270 7.41 -10.85 -22.43
CA ASP A 270 8.18 -11.97 -22.96
C ASP A 270 9.23 -12.45 -21.94
N SER A 271 9.87 -11.51 -21.22
CA SER A 271 10.78 -11.84 -20.12
C SER A 271 10.04 -12.56 -18.99
N LEU A 272 8.86 -12.06 -18.62
CA LEU A 272 8.03 -12.65 -17.56
C LEU A 272 7.48 -14.03 -17.95
N ARG A 273 7.11 -14.26 -19.21
CA ARG A 273 6.71 -15.60 -19.70
C ARG A 273 7.82 -16.63 -19.52
N ALA A 274 9.08 -16.21 -19.56
CA ALA A 274 10.22 -17.08 -19.34
C ALA A 274 10.55 -17.28 -17.86
N SER A 275 10.45 -16.24 -17.03
CA SER A 275 10.87 -16.29 -15.61
C SER A 275 9.75 -16.64 -14.63
N ALA A 276 8.51 -16.29 -14.93
CA ALA A 276 7.30 -16.51 -14.13
C ALA A 276 6.16 -17.04 -15.04
N PRO A 277 6.29 -18.25 -15.60
CA PRO A 277 5.34 -18.80 -16.58
C PRO A 277 3.94 -19.08 -16.00
N THR A 278 3.83 -19.19 -14.67
CA THR A 278 2.60 -19.33 -13.90
C THR A 278 1.63 -18.17 -14.19
N LEU A 279 2.13 -16.94 -14.27
CA LEU A 279 1.38 -15.72 -14.64
C LEU A 279 0.76 -15.73 -16.06
N PHE A 280 0.97 -16.79 -16.83
CA PHE A 280 0.51 -16.91 -18.22
C PHE A 280 -0.16 -18.25 -18.51
N ASP A 281 -0.52 -19.02 -17.48
CA ASP A 281 -1.09 -20.35 -17.63
C ASP A 281 -2.61 -20.34 -17.90
N GLY A 282 -3.24 -19.18 -17.73
CA GLY A 282 -4.67 -18.94 -17.98
C GLY A 282 -5.57 -19.12 -16.75
N SER A 283 -4.99 -19.34 -15.59
CA SER A 283 -5.62 -19.30 -14.26
C SER A 283 -5.24 -17.98 -13.59
N ASP A 284 -6.06 -17.46 -12.66
CA ASP A 284 -5.73 -16.25 -11.87
C ASP A 284 -5.52 -16.66 -10.40
N ASP A 285 -4.60 -17.60 -10.16
CA ASP A 285 -4.46 -18.28 -8.86
C ASP A 285 -3.21 -17.81 -8.07
N GLU A 286 -2.32 -17.04 -8.68
CA GLU A 286 -0.99 -16.68 -8.16
C GLU A 286 -1.09 -15.70 -7.00
N GLY A 287 -1.90 -14.65 -7.15
CA GLY A 287 -2.05 -13.57 -6.18
C GLY A 287 -0.71 -12.91 -5.81
N LEU A 288 -0.72 -12.13 -4.72
CA LEU A 288 0.44 -11.43 -4.20
C LEU A 288 0.60 -11.64 -2.71
N VAL A 289 1.84 -11.78 -2.27
CA VAL A 289 2.22 -11.91 -0.87
C VAL A 289 3.15 -10.75 -0.54
N LEU A 290 2.74 -9.94 0.43
CA LEU A 290 3.55 -8.93 1.05
C LEU A 290 4.10 -9.46 2.38
N VAL A 291 5.41 -9.37 2.59
CA VAL A 291 6.08 -9.72 3.85
C VAL A 291 6.96 -8.57 4.28
N GLY A 292 6.88 -8.16 5.54
CA GLY A 292 7.70 -7.06 6.04
C GLY A 292 7.24 -6.52 7.37
N GLY A 293 7.30 -5.19 7.52
CA GLY A 293 6.89 -4.50 8.73
C GLY A 293 7.03 -2.99 8.63
N PHE A 294 6.52 -2.33 9.66
CA PHE A 294 6.63 -0.88 9.86
C PHE A 294 7.38 -0.61 11.16
N ASN A 295 8.16 0.47 11.21
CA ASN A 295 8.60 1.07 12.46
C ASN A 295 7.74 2.30 12.70
N VAL A 296 6.84 2.24 13.68
CA VAL A 296 5.93 3.34 14.03
C VAL A 296 6.42 3.97 15.32
N GLY A 297 6.73 5.26 15.28
CA GLY A 297 7.31 6.01 16.39
C GLY A 297 6.35 7.03 16.98
N PHE A 298 6.34 7.11 18.31
CA PHE A 298 5.48 7.99 19.09
C PHE A 298 6.31 8.84 20.05
N ALA A 299 5.94 10.11 20.23
CA ALA A 299 6.60 10.99 21.19
C ALA A 299 6.07 10.80 22.62
N SER A 300 6.87 11.23 23.59
CA SER A 300 6.43 11.30 24.99
C SER A 300 5.21 12.22 25.12
N GLY A 301 4.07 11.66 25.55
CA GLY A 301 2.84 12.41 25.86
C GLY A 301 1.69 12.23 24.88
N ASP A 302 1.96 11.83 23.64
CA ASP A 302 0.92 11.43 22.68
C ASP A 302 1.34 10.13 21.98
N LEU A 303 0.79 9.02 22.47
CA LEU A 303 1.05 7.67 21.97
C LEU A 303 -0.02 7.22 20.97
N THR A 304 -0.87 8.14 20.54
CA THR A 304 -1.95 7.88 19.58
C THR A 304 -1.71 8.51 18.23
N ALA A 305 -0.80 9.49 18.16
CA ALA A 305 -0.37 10.15 16.93
C ALA A 305 1.08 9.83 16.60
N ILE A 306 1.33 9.50 15.34
CA ILE A 306 2.62 9.06 14.82
C ILE A 306 3.55 10.27 14.64
N GLU A 307 4.74 10.18 15.22
CA GLU A 307 5.82 11.16 15.04
C GLU A 307 6.85 10.71 14.00
N TYR A 308 7.02 9.41 13.85
CA TYR A 308 7.96 8.82 12.90
C TYR A 308 7.35 7.56 12.28
N ILE A 309 7.59 7.36 10.98
CA ILE A 309 7.27 6.10 10.34
C ILE A 309 8.36 5.73 9.33
N SER A 310 8.62 4.44 9.23
CA SER A 310 9.30 3.81 8.11
C SER A 310 8.75 2.41 7.88
N ALA A 311 9.04 1.82 6.73
CA ALA A 311 8.64 0.46 6.43
C ALA A 311 9.77 -0.28 5.73
N ALA A 312 9.78 -1.60 5.88
CA ALA A 312 10.64 -2.49 5.12
C ALA A 312 9.80 -3.71 4.74
N TRP A 313 9.73 -4.01 3.46
CA TRP A 313 8.86 -5.07 2.97
C TRP A 313 9.29 -5.58 1.60
N THR A 314 8.75 -6.72 1.24
CA THR A 314 8.90 -7.35 -0.06
C THR A 314 7.52 -7.74 -0.55
N LEU A 315 7.24 -7.44 -1.82
CA LEU A 315 6.04 -7.86 -2.52
C LEU A 315 6.43 -8.87 -3.59
N SER A 316 5.81 -10.03 -3.58
CA SER A 316 6.09 -11.12 -4.52
C SER A 316 4.82 -11.86 -4.92
N THR A 317 4.87 -12.64 -6.00
CA THR A 317 3.82 -13.59 -6.34
C THR A 317 3.69 -14.69 -5.28
N GLY A 318 2.52 -15.32 -5.15
CA GLY A 318 2.30 -16.36 -4.14
C GLY A 318 3.19 -17.59 -4.26
N ASP A 319 3.70 -17.88 -5.46
CA ASP A 319 4.69 -18.92 -5.73
C ASP A 319 6.15 -18.46 -5.48
N GLY A 320 6.37 -17.18 -5.19
CA GLY A 320 7.67 -16.55 -5.00
C GLY A 320 8.52 -16.46 -6.28
N ALA A 321 7.97 -16.74 -7.46
CA ALA A 321 8.71 -16.74 -8.71
C ALA A 321 9.08 -15.33 -9.19
N LEU A 322 8.28 -14.33 -8.82
CA LEU A 322 8.51 -12.93 -9.15
C LEU A 322 8.46 -12.08 -7.88
N GLN A 323 9.55 -11.37 -7.61
CA GLN A 323 9.57 -10.25 -6.68
C GLN A 323 9.24 -8.97 -7.48
N ILE A 324 8.20 -8.27 -7.07
CA ILE A 324 7.69 -7.06 -7.72
C ILE A 324 8.39 -5.83 -7.16
N ASP A 325 8.50 -5.76 -5.84
CA ASP A 325 9.17 -4.67 -5.15
C ASP A 325 9.83 -5.15 -3.87
N ALA A 326 10.85 -4.42 -3.44
CA ALA A 326 11.35 -4.48 -2.08
C ALA A 326 11.83 -3.11 -1.64
N ILE A 327 11.30 -2.69 -0.49
CA ILE A 327 11.82 -1.57 0.27
C ILE A 327 12.77 -2.12 1.31
N GLU A 328 14.06 -1.84 1.11
CA GLU A 328 15.08 -2.13 2.10
C GLU A 328 14.95 -1.17 3.29
N PRO A 329 15.29 -1.61 4.51
CA PRO A 329 15.18 -0.75 5.68
C PRO A 329 16.01 0.53 5.48
N GLU A 330 15.35 1.69 5.54
CA GLU A 330 16.06 2.88 5.98
C GLU A 330 16.57 2.58 7.39
N LEU A 331 17.90 2.54 7.53
CA LEU A 331 18.61 2.31 8.79
C LEU A 331 17.96 3.11 9.92
N ASP A 332 17.78 2.43 11.06
CA ASP A 332 17.32 2.95 12.35
C ASP A 332 17.64 4.45 12.51
N PRO A 333 16.67 5.31 12.86
CA PRO A 333 16.91 6.75 13.00
C PRO A 333 18.04 7.08 13.99
N SER A 334 18.35 6.18 14.95
CA SER A 334 19.50 6.30 15.86
C SER A 334 20.87 6.03 15.22
N LEU A 335 20.91 5.46 14.01
CA LEU A 335 22.12 5.17 13.22
C LEU A 335 22.47 6.30 12.22
N ARG A 336 21.81 7.45 12.29
CA ARG A 336 22.13 8.68 11.52
C ARG A 336 22.87 9.72 12.36
#